data_AF-A0A7S4E3F2-F1
#
_entry.id   AF-A0A7S4E3F2-F1
#
_cell.length_a   1.000
_cell.length_b   1.000
_cell.length_c   1.000
_cell.angle_alpha   90.00
_cell.angle_beta   90.00
_cell.angle_gamma   90.00
#
_symmetry.space_group_name_H-M   'P 1'
#
loop_
_entity.id
_entity.type
_entity.pdbx_description
1 polymer ?
#
loop_
_entity_poly.entity_id
_entity_poly.type
_entity_poly.pdbx_seq_one_letter_code
_entity_poly.pdbx_strand_id
1 'polypeptide(L)'
;VGASQEGAVASCSALKQIYRDALGPVRIALLDVPEAVARERVEKRSGHYMPASLVASQYAALELPAVECRALVFDGTLAPAALVDEIVGTIAKDELWRRSCR
;
A
#
# COMPACT_ATOMS: atom_id res chain seq x y z
N VAL A 1 7.72 22.08 -25.99
CA VAL A 1 7.52 22.21 -24.53
C VAL A 1 7.64 20.81 -23.95
N GLY A 2 8.65 20.58 -23.11
CA GLY A 2 9.06 19.25 -22.67
C GLY A 2 8.10 18.63 -21.67
N ALA A 3 7.77 17.36 -21.86
CA ALA A 3 7.03 16.56 -20.88
C ALA A 3 7.97 16.27 -19.70
N SER A 4 7.67 16.83 -18.54
CA SER A 4 8.15 16.31 -17.25
C SER A 4 7.76 14.83 -17.17
N GLN A 5 8.71 13.93 -16.93
CA GLN A 5 8.39 12.54 -16.62
C GLN A 5 7.79 12.49 -15.21
N GLU A 6 6.50 12.81 -15.09
CA GLU A 6 5.78 12.82 -13.81
C GLU A 6 5.44 11.38 -13.39
N GLY A 7 5.89 11.00 -12.18
CA GLY A 7 5.44 9.77 -11.55
C GLY A 7 3.97 9.87 -11.10
N ALA A 8 3.26 8.75 -11.07
CA ALA A 8 1.87 8.68 -10.62
C ALA A 8 1.74 7.84 -9.34
N VAL A 9 0.77 8.19 -8.49
CA VAL A 9 0.39 7.43 -7.28
C VAL A 9 -1.08 7.04 -7.39
N ALA A 10 -1.40 5.79 -7.11
CA ALA A 10 -2.76 5.27 -7.12
C ALA A 10 -3.00 4.35 -5.92
N SER A 11 -4.24 4.30 -5.43
CA SER A 11 -4.65 3.35 -4.40
C SER A 11 -5.17 2.05 -5.05
N CYS A 12 -4.62 0.91 -4.64
CA CYS A 12 -5.07 -0.41 -5.05
C CYS A 12 -4.99 -1.35 -3.85
N SER A 13 -5.96 -2.27 -3.69
CA SER A 13 -5.91 -3.26 -2.60
C SER A 13 -4.80 -4.29 -2.83
N ALA A 14 -4.61 -4.75 -4.07
CA ALA A 14 -3.55 -5.66 -4.53
C ALA A 14 -3.16 -6.75 -3.50
N LEU A 15 -4.18 -7.36 -2.87
CA LEU A 15 -4.01 -8.17 -1.66
C LEU A 15 -3.25 -9.47 -1.91
N LYS A 16 -3.43 -10.05 -3.10
CA LYS A 16 -2.77 -11.29 -3.53
C LYS A 16 -1.55 -11.00 -4.39
N GLN A 17 -0.57 -11.90 -4.34
CA GLN A 17 0.65 -11.83 -5.14
C GLN A 17 0.34 -11.72 -6.64
N ILE A 18 -0.59 -12.53 -7.15
CA ILE A 18 -1.00 -12.51 -8.56
C ILE A 18 -1.49 -11.13 -9.03
N TYR A 19 -2.14 -10.36 -8.16
CA TYR A 19 -2.59 -9.01 -8.51
C TYR A 19 -1.43 -8.02 -8.54
N ARG A 20 -0.44 -8.17 -7.64
CA ARG A 20 0.77 -7.34 -7.64
C ARG A 20 1.62 -7.58 -8.88
N ASP A 21 1.74 -8.83 -9.29
CA ASP A 21 2.50 -9.20 -10.50
C ASP A 21 1.87 -8.61 -11.77
N ALA A 22 0.55 -8.47 -11.81
CA ALA A 22 -0.18 -7.90 -12.95
C ALA A 22 -0.09 -6.37 -13.07
N LEU A 23 0.27 -5.64 -12.00
CA LEU A 23 0.35 -4.17 -12.01
C LEU A 23 1.54 -3.61 -12.80
N GLY A 24 2.44 -4.46 -13.29
CA GLY A 24 3.63 -4.06 -14.03
C GLY A 24 4.73 -3.49 -13.11
N PRO A 25 5.66 -2.67 -13.62
CA PRO A 25 6.81 -2.18 -12.87
C PRO A 25 6.45 -1.01 -11.94
N VAL A 26 5.57 -1.27 -10.98
CA VAL A 26 5.17 -0.32 -9.92
C VAL A 26 5.84 -0.68 -8.60
N ARG A 27 6.01 0.34 -7.76
CA ARG A 27 6.41 0.15 -6.37
C ARG A 27 5.17 0.17 -5.49
N ILE A 28 5.12 -0.72 -4.51
CA ILE A 28 3.96 -0.87 -3.63
C ILE A 28 4.34 -0.41 -2.22
N ALA A 29 3.55 0.51 -1.67
CA ALA A 29 3.57 0.82 -0.25
C ALA A 29 2.37 0.10 0.40
N LEU A 30 2.63 -1.03 1.06
CA LEU A 30 1.63 -1.75 1.83
C LEU A 30 1.50 -1.09 3.20
N LEU A 31 0.31 -0.59 3.51
CA LEU A 31 0.01 -0.04 4.82
C LEU A 31 -0.48 -1.18 5.71
N ASP A 32 0.39 -1.65 6.61
CA ASP A 32 0.01 -2.68 7.56
C ASP A 32 -0.72 -2.04 8.73
N VAL A 33 -1.95 -2.47 8.95
CA VAL A 33 -2.82 -1.99 10.02
C VAL A 33 -3.36 -3.24 10.70
N PRO A 34 -3.33 -3.34 12.04
CA PRO A 34 -4.00 -4.43 12.73
C PRO A 34 -5.50 -4.47 12.36
N GLU A 35 -6.03 -5.65 12.07
CA GLU A 35 -7.43 -5.82 11.61
C GLU A 35 -8.44 -5.11 12.52
N ALA A 36 -8.25 -5.20 13.85
CA ALA A 36 -9.11 -4.54 14.83
C ALA A 36 -9.14 -3.01 14.65
N VAL A 37 -7.99 -2.39 14.38
CA VAL A 37 -7.85 -0.95 14.15
C VAL A 37 -8.48 -0.54 12.81
N ALA A 38 -8.28 -1.34 11.76
CA ALA A 38 -8.90 -1.09 10.46
C ALA A 38 -10.42 -1.18 10.53
N ARG A 39 -10.96 -2.19 11.24
CA ARG A 39 -12.40 -2.36 11.49
C ARG A 39 -12.97 -1.15 12.23
N GLU A 40 -12.35 -0.75 13.34
CA GLU A 40 -12.78 0.42 14.11
C GLU A 40 -12.79 1.71 13.26
N ARG A 41 -11.75 1.92 12.44
CA ARG A 41 -11.67 3.10 11.55
C ARG A 41 -12.77 3.10 10.48
N VAL A 42 -13.11 1.95 9.92
CA VAL A 42 -14.19 1.82 8.93
C VAL A 42 -15.56 2.04 9.59
N GLU A 43 -15.79 1.47 10.77
CA GLU A 43 -17.04 1.63 11.52
C GLU A 43 -17.33 3.09 11.90
N LYS A 44 -16.28 3.88 12.18
CA LYS A 44 -16.41 5.30 12.51
C LYS A 44 -16.63 6.21 11.29
N ARG A 45 -16.46 5.72 10.05
CA ARG A 45 -16.67 6.55 8.85
C ARG A 45 -18.17 6.71 8.58
N SER A 46 -18.65 7.94 8.59
CA SER A 46 -19.99 8.29 8.14
C SER A 46 -20.02 8.39 6.61
N GLY A 47 -20.67 7.43 5.95
CA GLY A 47 -20.83 7.39 4.49
C GLY A 47 -20.76 5.95 3.98
N HIS A 48 -21.72 5.55 3.13
CA HIS A 48 -22.03 4.16 2.74
C HIS A 48 -20.95 3.40 1.94
N TYR A 49 -19.68 3.80 2.00
CA TYR A 49 -18.61 3.16 1.24
C TYR A 49 -17.87 2.15 2.13
N MET A 50 -18.24 0.88 1.96
CA MET A 50 -17.67 -0.35 2.56
C MET A 50 -18.25 -0.76 3.93
N PRO A 51 -19.02 -1.86 4.01
CA PRO A 51 -19.45 -2.42 5.29
C PRO A 51 -18.25 -3.00 6.06
N ALA A 52 -18.31 -2.98 7.39
CA ALA A 52 -17.24 -3.52 8.25
C ALA A 52 -16.93 -5.00 7.96
N SER A 53 -17.91 -5.77 7.45
CA SER A 53 -17.72 -7.16 7.00
C SER A 53 -16.72 -7.30 5.85
N LEU A 54 -16.50 -6.25 5.06
CA LEU A 54 -15.54 -6.24 3.97
C LEU A 54 -14.10 -6.24 4.50
N VAL A 55 -13.86 -5.64 5.68
CA VAL A 55 -12.54 -5.64 6.32
C VAL A 55 -12.07 -7.07 6.55
N ALA A 56 -12.86 -7.90 7.21
CA ALA A 56 -12.51 -9.30 7.48
C ALA A 56 -12.15 -10.08 6.19
N SER A 57 -12.92 -9.89 5.11
CA SER A 57 -12.64 -10.56 3.84
C SER A 57 -11.33 -10.10 3.18
N GLN A 58 -10.93 -8.84 3.37
CA GLN A 58 -9.69 -8.30 2.83
C GLN A 58 -8.48 -8.87 3.58
N TYR A 59 -8.54 -8.98 4.91
CA TYR A 59 -7.47 -9.61 5.70
C TYR A 59 -7.37 -11.11 5.41
N ALA A 60 -8.50 -11.80 5.24
CA ALA A 60 -8.51 -13.21 4.83
C ALA A 60 -7.89 -13.44 3.43
N ALA A 61 -7.95 -12.44 2.55
CA ALA A 61 -7.38 -12.49 1.20
C ALA A 61 -5.95 -11.92 1.12
N LEU A 62 -5.41 -11.34 2.20
CA LEU A 62 -4.10 -10.71 2.22
C LEU A 62 -2.98 -11.75 2.21
N GLU A 63 -2.19 -11.73 1.14
CA GLU A 63 -0.92 -12.45 1.06
C GLU A 63 0.19 -11.44 1.30
N LEU A 64 0.88 -11.54 2.45
CA LEU A 64 1.98 -10.63 2.77
C LEU A 64 3.07 -10.73 1.69
N PRO A 65 3.57 -9.60 1.17
CA PRO A 65 4.66 -9.62 0.21
C PRO A 65 5.93 -10.16 0.87
N ALA A 66 6.69 -10.96 0.11
CA ALA A 66 8.04 -11.31 0.51
C ALA A 66 8.90 -10.04 0.57
N VAL A 67 9.83 -10.00 1.53
CA VAL A 67 10.67 -8.84 1.89
C VAL A 67 11.44 -8.25 0.69
N GLU A 68 11.65 -9.02 -0.38
CA GLU A 68 12.65 -8.68 -1.39
C GLU A 68 12.10 -8.23 -2.74
N CYS A 69 10.77 -8.24 -2.95
CA CYS A 69 10.22 -8.00 -4.28
C CYS A 69 9.06 -6.99 -4.29
N ARG A 70 9.41 -5.73 -4.58
CA ARG A 70 8.55 -4.60 -5.05
C ARG A 70 7.62 -3.92 -4.04
N ALA A 71 7.34 -4.56 -2.89
CA ALA A 71 6.48 -3.98 -1.86
C ALA A 71 7.26 -3.68 -0.58
N LEU A 72 7.08 -2.46 -0.08
CA LEU A 72 7.54 -2.05 1.23
C LEU A 72 6.36 -1.98 2.18
N VAL A 73 6.56 -2.46 3.40
CA VAL A 73 5.53 -2.47 4.45
C VAL A 73 5.77 -1.28 5.37
N PHE A 74 4.73 -0.50 5.62
CA PHE A 74 4.76 0.68 6.50
C PHE A 74 3.70 0.53 7.59
N ASP A 75 3.96 1.09 8.77
CA ASP A 75 2.99 1.12 9.86
C ASP A 75 1.84 2.08 9.52
N GLY A 76 0.70 1.50 9.12
CA GLY A 76 -0.51 2.25 8.79
C GLY A 76 -1.25 2.79 10.02
N THR A 77 -0.78 2.54 11.24
CA THR A 77 -1.36 3.11 12.46
C THR A 77 -0.90 4.55 12.70
N LEU A 78 0.20 4.96 12.08
CA LEU A 78 0.75 6.32 12.16
C LEU A 78 -0.24 7.40 11.70
N ALA A 79 0.01 8.63 12.16
CA ALA A 79 -0.69 9.79 11.65
C ALA A 79 -0.39 9.98 10.15
N PRO A 80 -1.36 10.40 9.31
CA PRO A 80 -1.17 10.48 7.87
C PRO A 80 0.07 11.27 7.43
N ALA A 81 0.38 12.39 8.09
CA ALA A 81 1.56 13.19 7.78
C ALA A 81 2.87 12.43 8.03
N ALA A 82 3.00 11.78 9.19
CA ALA A 82 4.18 10.99 9.53
C ALA A 82 4.37 9.80 8.59
N LEU A 83 3.27 9.12 8.23
CA LEU A 83 3.30 8.01 7.28
C LEU A 83 3.74 8.47 5.88
N VAL A 84 3.25 9.62 5.41
CA VAL A 84 3.67 10.19 4.12
C VAL A 84 5.16 10.51 4.14
N ASP A 85 5.65 11.15 5.21
CA ASP A 85 7.08 11.47 5.35
C ASP A 85 7.95 10.21 5.33
N GLU A 86 7.52 9.14 6.00
CA GLU A 86 8.21 7.85 6.02
C GLU A 86 8.25 7.20 4.63
N ILE A 87 7.11 7.15 3.94
CA ILE A 87 7.00 6.58 2.60
C ILE A 87 7.90 7.35 1.62
N VAL A 88 7.78 8.68 1.59
CA VAL A 88 8.57 9.53 0.69
C VAL A 88 10.06 9.39 1.00
N GLY A 89 10.45 9.43 2.27
CA GLY A 89 11.84 9.28 2.70
C GLY A 89 12.44 7.92 2.35
N THR A 90 11.64 6.85 2.40
CA THR A 90 12.08 5.49 2.05
C THR A 90 12.17 5.29 0.54
N ILE A 91 11.18 5.79 -0.22
CA ILE A 91 11.20 5.71 -1.69
C ILE A 91 12.38 6.49 -2.26
N ALA A 92 12.66 7.68 -1.74
CA ALA A 92 13.77 8.51 -2.20
C ALA A 92 15.15 7.86 -1.99
N LYS A 93 15.31 7.04 -0.94
CA LYS A 93 16.59 6.36 -0.64
C LYS A 93 16.80 5.09 -1.45
N ASP A 94 15.74 4.48 -1.95
CA ASP A 94 15.79 3.20 -2.63
C ASP A 94 15.70 3.40 -4.16
N GLU A 95 16.65 4.15 -4.71
CA GLU A 95 16.73 4.46 -6.16
C GLU A 95 16.99 3.21 -7.03
N LEU A 96 17.46 2.12 -6.42
CA LEU A 96 17.87 0.89 -7.11
C LEU A 96 16.76 -0.17 -7.21
N TRP A 97 15.60 0.03 -6.59
CA TRP A 97 14.52 -0.97 -6.53
C TRP A 97 14.13 -1.55 -7.90
N ARG A 98 14.13 -0.74 -8.97
CA ARG A 98 13.80 -1.19 -10.33
C ARG A 98 14.79 -2.22 -10.88
N ARG A 99 16.01 -2.26 -10.36
CA ARG A 99 17.07 -3.19 -10.79
C ARG A 99 17.10 -4.46 -9.94
N SER A 100 16.73 -4.35 -8.66
CA SER A 100 16.82 -5.44 -7.68
C SER A 100 15.66 -6.44 -7.78
N CYS A 101 14.46 -5.97 -8.10
CA CYS A 101 13.30 -6.86 -8.23
C CYS A 101 13.07 -7.20 -9.71
N ARG A 102 13.69 -8.28 -10.18
CA ARG A 102 13.46 -8.83 -11.53
C ARG A 102 12.41 -9.93 -11.46
#